data_AF-A0A7L7L1B3-F1
#
_entry.id   AF-A0A7L7L1B3-F1
#
_cell.length_a   1.000
_cell.length_b   1.000
_cell.length_c   1.000
_cell.angle_alpha   90.00
_cell.angle_beta   90.00
_cell.angle_gamma   90.00
#
_symmetry.space_group_name_H-M   'P 1'
#
loop_
_entity.id
_entity.type
_entity.pdbx_description
1 polymer ?
#
loop_
_entity_poly.entity_id
_entity_poly.type
_entity_poly.pdbx_seq_one_letter_code
_entity_poly.pdbx_strand_id
1 'polypeptide(L)'
;MEEEIKNWNPKGGRPKKSDKERRDKPVLIKFTEDERNQLYKESEDLGWKQPLVYFRNKLLSKTNSTNYNPQSLFKALNKLNPELNKVGNNINQIARYVNYLDKNNMVDQKFITEYNTCFKEMIEVQKEYTLAIKAYLRSVSKK
;
A
#
# COMPACT_ATOMS: atom_id res chain seq x y z
N MET A 1 -19.36 -41.05 26.56
CA MET A 1 -18.06 -41.56 26.09
C MET A 1 -17.31 -40.37 25.57
N GLU A 2 -16.39 -39.88 26.39
CA GLU A 2 -15.49 -38.77 26.08
C GLU A 2 -14.56 -39.18 24.94
N GLU A 3 -14.42 -38.34 23.93
CA GLU A 3 -13.21 -38.33 23.10
C GLU A 3 -12.57 -36.95 23.23
N GLU A 4 -11.74 -36.83 24.27
CA GLU A 4 -10.67 -35.86 24.32
C GLU A 4 -9.73 -36.06 23.13
N ILE A 5 -9.72 -35.12 22.19
CA ILE A 5 -8.65 -35.06 21.18
C ILE A 5 -7.70 -33.92 21.53
N LYS A 6 -6.85 -34.23 22.52
CA LYS A 6 -5.39 -34.06 22.51
C LYS A 6 -4.88 -32.69 22.03
N ASN A 7 -4.57 -31.82 23.01
CA ASN A 7 -3.74 -30.63 22.85
C ASN A 7 -2.39 -30.98 22.17
N TRP A 8 -2.28 -30.72 20.87
CA TRP A 8 -1.02 -30.82 20.13
C TRP A 8 -0.32 -29.45 20.16
N ASN A 9 0.79 -29.36 20.90
CA ASN A 9 1.68 -28.20 20.89
C ASN A 9 3.03 -28.54 20.22
N PRO A 10 3.18 -28.41 18.88
CA PRO A 10 4.48 -28.56 18.24
C PRO A 10 5.26 -27.25 18.35
N LYS A 11 6.32 -27.25 19.17
CA LYS A 11 7.34 -26.20 19.22
C LYS A 11 7.97 -26.04 17.83
N GLY A 12 7.63 -24.95 17.13
CA GLY A 12 8.45 -24.38 16.04
C GLY A 12 8.07 -24.71 14.59
N GLY A 13 6.90 -25.30 14.31
CA GLY A 13 6.43 -25.57 12.94
C GLY A 13 5.23 -24.70 12.53
N ARG A 14 5.07 -24.43 11.23
CA ARG A 14 3.80 -23.87 10.71
C ARG A 14 2.66 -24.81 11.10
N PRO A 15 1.57 -24.32 11.74
CA PRO A 15 0.44 -25.16 12.12
C PRO A 15 -0.07 -25.98 10.93
N LYS A 16 -0.43 -27.25 11.17
CA LYS A 16 -1.12 -28.06 10.16
C LYS A 16 -2.43 -27.37 9.81
N LYS A 17 -2.66 -27.13 8.52
CA LYS A 17 -3.93 -26.57 8.05
C LYS A 17 -5.06 -27.57 8.34
N SER A 18 -6.23 -27.05 8.72
CA SER A 18 -7.43 -27.87 8.85
C SER A 18 -7.83 -28.47 7.49
N ASP A 19 -8.54 -29.59 7.49
CA ASP A 19 -9.01 -30.23 6.25
C ASP A 19 -9.88 -29.30 5.39
N LYS A 20 -10.56 -28.33 6.01
CA LYS A 20 -11.36 -27.30 5.31
C LYS A 20 -10.51 -26.23 4.62
N GLU A 21 -9.27 -26.00 5.06
CA GLU A 21 -8.36 -24.99 4.49
C GLU A 21 -7.38 -25.56 3.47
N ARG A 22 -7.29 -26.89 3.40
CA ARG A 22 -6.42 -27.58 2.45
C ARG A 22 -6.99 -27.43 1.04
N ARG A 23 -6.12 -27.10 0.09
CA ARG A 23 -6.45 -26.91 -1.32
C ARG A 23 -5.91 -28.09 -2.11
N ASP A 24 -6.59 -29.22 -2.01
CA ASP A 24 -6.17 -30.52 -2.56
C ASP A 24 -7.05 -31.02 -3.71
N LYS A 25 -8.22 -30.42 -3.94
CA LYS A 25 -9.14 -30.77 -5.03
C LYS A 25 -8.81 -29.96 -6.30
N PRO A 26 -8.23 -30.56 -7.35
CA PRO A 26 -7.94 -29.86 -8.60
C PRO A 26 -9.20 -29.73 -9.47
N VAL A 27 -9.23 -28.69 -10.31
CA VAL A 27 -10.21 -28.50 -11.39
C VAL A 27 -9.43 -28.35 -12.68
N LEU A 28 -9.70 -29.21 -13.67
CA LEU A 28 -9.07 -29.14 -14.99
C LEU A 28 -9.95 -28.32 -15.95
N ILE A 29 -9.38 -27.28 -16.54
CA ILE A 29 -10.03 -26.43 -17.54
C ILE A 29 -9.12 -26.40 -18.76
N LYS A 30 -9.69 -26.65 -19.94
CA LYS A 30 -8.96 -26.60 -21.22
C LYS A 30 -9.10 -25.20 -21.81
N PHE A 31 -7.96 -24.64 -22.24
CA PHE A 31 -7.88 -23.36 -22.93
C PHE A 31 -7.21 -23.58 -24.27
N THR A 32 -7.55 -22.74 -25.24
CA THR A 32 -6.73 -22.54 -26.43
C THR A 32 -5.41 -21.87 -26.06
N GLU A 33 -4.43 -21.91 -26.97
CA GLU A 33 -3.13 -21.30 -26.73
C GLU A 33 -3.23 -19.78 -26.52
N ASP A 34 -4.09 -19.11 -27.29
CA ASP A 34 -4.33 -17.67 -27.19
C ASP A 34 -4.99 -17.28 -25.87
N GLU A 35 -6.03 -17.99 -25.45
CA GLU A 35 -6.72 -17.76 -24.17
C GLU A 35 -5.76 -17.95 -22.99
N ARG A 36 -4.92 -18.99 -23.06
CA ARG A 36 -3.89 -19.22 -22.04
C ARG A 36 -2.93 -18.04 -22.01
N ASN A 37 -2.37 -17.64 -23.16
CA ASN A 37 -1.40 -16.56 -23.22
C ASN A 37 -1.98 -15.22 -22.72
N GLN A 38 -3.25 -14.96 -23.02
CA GLN A 38 -3.96 -13.78 -22.53
C GLN A 38 -4.09 -13.77 -20.99
N LEU A 39 -4.45 -14.91 -20.38
CA LEU A 39 -4.54 -15.05 -18.93
C LEU A 39 -3.19 -14.84 -18.23
N TYR A 40 -2.10 -15.34 -18.80
CA TYR A 40 -0.76 -15.15 -18.24
C TYR A 40 -0.31 -13.69 -18.36
N LYS A 41 -0.50 -13.04 -19.52
CA LYS A 41 -0.19 -11.62 -19.69
C LYS A 41 -0.96 -10.75 -18.70
N GLU A 42 -2.25 -11.00 -18.54
CA GLU A 42 -3.08 -10.26 -17.61
C GLU A 42 -2.62 -10.45 -16.15
N SER A 43 -2.19 -11.65 -15.77
CA SER A 43 -1.57 -11.91 -14.46
C SER A 43 -0.29 -11.10 -14.24
N GLU A 44 0.56 -11.02 -15.26
CA GLU A 44 1.83 -10.29 -15.21
C GLU A 44 1.61 -8.77 -15.13
N ASP A 45 0.71 -8.24 -15.96
CA ASP A 45 0.33 -6.82 -15.96
C ASP A 45 -0.21 -6.41 -14.58
N LEU A 46 -1.03 -7.28 -13.97
CA LEU A 46 -1.58 -7.08 -12.64
C LEU A 46 -0.58 -7.32 -11.50
N GLY A 47 0.65 -7.77 -11.80
CA GLY A 47 1.75 -7.91 -10.85
C GLY A 47 1.66 -9.14 -9.94
N TRP A 48 0.89 -10.15 -10.31
CA TRP A 48 0.78 -11.39 -9.53
C TRP A 48 2.03 -12.24 -9.68
N LYS A 49 2.70 -12.54 -8.56
CA LYS A 49 3.87 -13.44 -8.54
C LYS A 49 3.55 -14.89 -8.91
N GLN A 50 2.29 -15.31 -8.78
CA GLN A 50 1.83 -16.68 -9.01
C GLN A 50 0.54 -16.65 -9.85
N PRO A 51 0.62 -16.94 -11.16
CA PRO A 51 -0.53 -16.90 -12.06
C PRO A 51 -1.70 -17.81 -11.62
N LEU A 52 -1.41 -18.97 -11.03
CA LEU A 52 -2.47 -19.86 -10.54
C LEU A 52 -3.31 -19.27 -9.39
N VAL A 53 -2.70 -18.43 -8.54
CA VAL A 53 -3.43 -17.73 -7.47
C VAL A 53 -4.36 -16.69 -8.09
N TYR A 54 -3.87 -16.00 -9.12
CA TYR A 54 -4.66 -15.05 -9.90
C TYR A 54 -5.85 -15.74 -10.58
N PHE A 55 -5.63 -16.83 -11.31
CA PHE A 55 -6.70 -17.58 -11.99
C PHE A 55 -7.79 -18.02 -11.02
N ARG A 56 -7.39 -18.56 -9.87
CA ARG A 56 -8.33 -18.98 -8.83
C ARG A 56 -9.15 -17.80 -8.30
N ASN A 57 -8.50 -16.67 -8.04
CA ASN A 57 -9.19 -15.50 -7.52
C ASN A 57 -10.15 -14.92 -8.55
N LYS A 58 -9.75 -14.86 -9.83
CA LYS A 58 -10.61 -14.44 -10.95
C LYS A 58 -11.81 -15.36 -11.15
N LEU A 59 -11.65 -16.67 -10.96
CA LEU A 59 -12.74 -17.64 -11.07
C LEU A 59 -13.72 -17.57 -9.87
N LEU A 60 -13.21 -17.32 -8.66
CA LEU A 60 -14.02 -17.32 -7.43
C LEU A 60 -14.56 -15.93 -7.06
N SER A 61 -14.06 -14.86 -7.66
CA SER A 61 -14.54 -13.50 -7.38
C SER A 61 -15.94 -13.32 -7.95
N LYS A 62 -16.91 -13.04 -7.07
CA LYS A 62 -18.31 -12.76 -7.47
C LYS A 62 -18.47 -11.40 -8.17
N THR A 63 -17.53 -10.50 -7.92
CA THR A 63 -17.39 -9.21 -8.58
C THR A 63 -16.13 -9.29 -9.43
N ASN A 64 -16.16 -8.80 -10.67
CA ASN A 64 -15.00 -8.74 -11.60
C ASN A 64 -13.87 -7.80 -11.10
N SER A 65 -13.75 -7.59 -9.78
CA SER A 65 -12.76 -6.77 -9.09
C SER A 65 -11.39 -7.44 -9.21
N THR A 66 -10.86 -7.39 -10.42
CA THR A 66 -9.58 -7.94 -10.78
C THR A 66 -8.57 -6.90 -10.34
N ASN A 67 -7.98 -7.13 -9.16
CA ASN A 67 -7.13 -6.18 -8.44
C ASN A 67 -6.08 -5.53 -9.35
N TYR A 68 -6.18 -4.20 -9.50
CA TYR A 68 -5.21 -3.36 -10.20
C TYR A 68 -3.81 -3.52 -9.58
N ASN A 69 -2.77 -3.52 -10.41
CA ASN A 69 -1.39 -3.52 -9.95
C ASN A 69 -1.02 -2.17 -9.33
N PRO A 70 -0.92 -2.02 -7.99
CA PRO A 70 -0.56 -0.75 -7.40
C PRO A 70 0.92 -0.41 -7.65
N GLN A 71 1.73 -1.30 -8.23
CA GLN A 71 3.16 -1.09 -8.44
C GLN A 71 3.45 0.11 -9.34
N SER A 72 2.59 0.40 -10.31
CA SER A 72 2.70 1.59 -11.17
C SER A 72 2.50 2.88 -10.36
N LEU A 73 1.51 2.90 -9.47
CA LEU A 73 1.25 3.99 -8.54
C LEU A 73 2.39 4.14 -7.53
N PHE A 74 2.86 3.05 -6.94
CA PHE A 74 3.99 3.08 -6.01
C PHE A 74 5.28 3.56 -6.70
N LYS A 75 5.52 3.20 -7.97
CA LYS A 75 6.63 3.76 -8.75
C LYS A 75 6.49 5.28 -8.93
N ALA A 76 5.30 5.78 -9.22
CA ALA A 76 5.06 7.22 -9.35
C ALA A 76 5.27 7.95 -8.00
N LEU A 77 4.75 7.39 -6.91
CA LEU A 77 4.94 7.92 -5.55
C LEU A 77 6.42 7.89 -5.12
N ASN A 78 7.14 6.82 -5.44
CA ASN A 78 8.56 6.70 -5.11
C ASN A 78 9.43 7.76 -5.82
N LYS A 79 9.00 8.29 -6.97
CA LYS A 79 9.69 9.41 -7.63
C LYS A 79 9.52 10.74 -6.89
N LEU A 80 8.46 10.88 -6.10
CA LEU A 80 8.15 12.10 -5.34
C LEU A 80 8.79 12.10 -3.94
N ASN A 81 9.09 10.92 -3.39
CA ASN A 81 9.73 10.78 -2.08
C ASN A 81 11.05 11.58 -1.91
N PRO A 82 11.96 11.65 -2.89
CA PRO A 82 13.18 12.45 -2.77
C PRO A 82 12.89 13.94 -2.58
N GLU A 83 11.91 14.49 -3.30
CA GLU A 83 11.54 15.90 -3.20
C GLU A 83 10.85 16.19 -1.85
N LEU A 84 9.96 15.30 -1.40
CA LEU A 84 9.36 15.39 -0.07
C LEU A 84 10.40 15.32 1.04
N ASN A 85 11.43 14.48 0.90
CA ASN A 85 12.53 14.39 1.86
C ASN A 85 13.37 15.68 1.88
N LYS A 86 13.63 16.31 0.73
CA LYS A 86 14.31 17.62 0.68
C LYS A 86 13.50 18.70 1.39
N VAL A 87 12.19 18.73 1.15
CA VAL A 87 11.27 19.66 1.84
C VAL A 87 11.30 19.42 3.35
N GLY A 88 11.21 18.16 3.79
CA GLY A 88 11.33 17.78 5.21
C GLY A 88 12.65 18.21 5.85
N ASN A 89 13.76 18.07 5.14
CA ASN A 89 15.07 18.54 5.61
C ASN A 89 15.12 20.07 5.75
N ASN A 90 14.60 20.81 4.77
CA ASN A 90 14.54 22.27 4.83
C ASN A 90 13.69 22.76 6.01
N ILE A 91 12.54 22.12 6.23
CA ILE A 91 11.69 22.40 7.40
C ILE A 91 12.46 22.19 8.71
N ASN A 92 13.19 21.08 8.83
CA ASN A 92 13.98 20.79 10.02
C ASN A 92 15.10 21.81 10.24
N GLN A 93 15.74 22.28 9.17
CA GLN A 93 16.76 23.32 9.25
C GLN A 93 16.16 24.64 9.72
N ILE A 94 15.01 25.03 9.19
CA ILE A 94 14.31 26.25 9.60
C ILE A 94 13.87 26.14 11.06
N ALA A 95 13.28 25.03 11.49
CA ALA A 95 12.89 24.82 12.88
C ALA A 95 14.08 24.91 13.84
N ARG A 96 15.24 24.35 13.46
CA ARG A 96 16.48 24.48 14.24
C ARG A 96 16.96 25.93 14.33
N TYR A 97 16.86 26.68 13.22
CA TYR A 97 17.25 28.09 13.19
C TYR A 97 16.33 28.97 14.03
N VAL A 98 15.02 28.76 13.95
CA VAL A 98 14.03 29.43 14.81
C VAL A 98 14.30 29.14 16.29
N ASN A 99 14.52 27.87 16.65
CA ASN A 99 14.86 27.50 18.03
C ASN A 99 16.18 28.12 18.52
N TYR A 100 17.15 28.33 17.62
CA TYR A 100 18.38 29.04 17.93
C TYR A 100 18.11 30.53 18.18
N LEU A 101 17.32 31.20 17.33
CA LEU A 101 16.98 32.61 17.53
C LEU A 101 16.20 32.84 18.83
N ASP A 102 15.27 31.94 19.17
CA ASP A 102 14.47 31.97 20.40
C ASP A 102 15.35 31.90 21.65
N LYS A 103 16.29 30.95 21.68
CA LYS A 103 17.25 30.81 22.79
C LYS A 103 18.16 32.01 22.98
N ASN A 104 18.39 32.79 21.93
CA ASN A 104 19.25 33.98 21.98
C ASN A 104 18.45 35.29 22.16
N ASN A 105 17.13 35.24 22.38
CA ASN A 105 16.24 36.41 22.42
C ASN A 105 16.34 37.30 21.15
N MET A 106 16.66 36.71 20.00
CA MET A 106 16.85 37.40 18.72
C MET A 106 15.65 37.24 17.78
N VAL A 107 14.48 36.87 18.30
CA VAL A 107 13.34 36.53 17.45
C VAL A 107 12.55 37.77 17.08
N ASP A 108 12.56 38.08 15.78
CA ASP A 108 11.59 38.99 15.20
C ASP A 108 10.22 38.31 15.16
N GLN A 109 9.25 38.85 15.90
CA GLN A 109 7.87 38.34 15.92
C GLN A 109 7.22 38.35 14.54
N LYS A 110 7.65 39.25 13.65
CA LYS A 110 7.18 39.30 12.28
C LYS A 110 7.62 38.04 11.50
N PHE A 111 8.85 37.59 11.74
CA PHE A 111 9.39 36.36 11.14
C PHE A 111 8.65 35.10 11.63
N ILE A 112 8.32 35.00 12.93
CA ILE A 112 7.51 33.88 13.45
C ILE A 112 6.14 33.84 12.75
N THR A 113 5.52 35.00 12.57
CA THR A 113 4.17 35.11 12.02
C THR A 113 4.14 34.69 10.54
N GLU A 114 5.10 35.16 9.74
CA GLU A 114 5.27 34.76 8.33
C GLU A 114 5.60 33.26 8.22
N TYR A 115 6.48 32.74 9.10
CA TYR A 115 6.80 31.33 9.18
C TYR A 115 5.57 30.45 9.43
N ASN A 116 4.79 30.79 10.47
CA ASN A 116 3.58 30.05 10.82
C ASN A 116 2.55 30.07 9.70
N THR A 117 2.45 31.17 8.94
CA THR A 117 1.55 31.29 7.79
C THR A 117 1.94 30.33 6.68
N CYS A 118 3.21 30.35 6.28
CA CYS A 118 3.74 29.46 5.23
C CYS A 118 3.62 27.98 5.62
N PHE A 119 3.84 27.66 6.90
CA PHE A 119 3.68 26.30 7.42
C PHE A 119 2.21 25.82 7.35
N LYS A 120 1.27 26.73 7.59
CA LYS A 120 -0.17 26.44 7.54
C LYS A 120 -0.62 26.15 6.11
N GLU A 121 -0.15 26.94 5.13
CA GLU A 121 -0.41 26.73 3.70
C GLU A 121 0.15 25.38 3.24
N MET A 122 1.35 25.01 3.68
CA MET A 122 1.95 23.72 3.38
C MET A 122 1.13 22.54 3.93
N ILE A 123 0.61 22.65 5.16
CA ILE A 123 -0.26 21.62 5.76
C ILE A 123 -1.53 21.44 4.93
N GLU A 124 -2.13 22.53 4.43
CA GLU A 124 -3.32 22.46 3.59
C GLU A 124 -3.03 21.75 2.25
N VAL A 125 -1.93 22.12 1.57
CA VAL A 125 -1.51 21.43 0.34
C VAL A 125 -1.25 19.94 0.60
N GLN A 126 -0.64 19.58 1.74
CA GLN A 126 -0.42 18.18 2.12
C GLN A 126 -1.74 17.42 2.34
N LYS A 127 -2.75 18.06 2.95
CA LYS A 127 -4.08 17.47 3.12
C LYS A 127 -4.77 17.23 1.78
N GLU A 128 -4.75 18.22 0.88
CA GLU A 128 -5.32 18.09 -0.46
C GLU A 128 -4.67 16.93 -1.22
N TYR A 129 -3.34 16.83 -1.17
CA TYR A 129 -2.61 15.75 -1.81
C TYR A 129 -3.01 14.37 -1.26
N THR A 130 -3.16 14.27 0.07
CA THR A 130 -3.60 13.04 0.74
C THR A 130 -5.04 12.66 0.34
N LEU A 131 -5.93 13.65 0.22
CA LEU A 131 -7.31 13.42 -0.22
C LEU A 131 -7.37 12.96 -1.67
N ALA A 132 -6.57 13.56 -2.56
CA ALA A 132 -6.48 13.17 -3.97
C ALA A 132 -5.99 11.73 -4.12
N ILE A 133 -4.93 11.34 -3.39
CA ILE A 133 -4.44 9.94 -3.39
C ILE A 133 -5.51 8.98 -2.86
N LYS A 134 -6.18 9.31 -1.75
CA LYS A 134 -7.25 8.47 -1.19
C LYS A 134 -8.43 8.34 -2.16
N ALA A 135 -8.81 9.42 -2.86
CA ALA A 135 -9.86 9.39 -3.87
C ALA A 135 -9.48 8.49 -5.06
N TYR A 136 -8.24 8.62 -5.55
CA TYR A 136 -7.72 7.75 -6.60
C TYR A 136 -7.73 6.28 -6.20
N LEU A 137 -7.17 5.94 -5.03
CA LEU A 137 -7.17 4.56 -4.51
C LEU A 137 -8.59 3.99 -4.37
N ARG A 138 -9.55 4.80 -3.93
CA ARG A 138 -10.96 4.37 -3.86
C ARG A 138 -11.57 4.14 -5.25
N SER A 139 -11.27 4.98 -6.24
CA SER A 139 -11.76 4.79 -7.61
C SER A 139 -11.18 3.53 -8.25
N VAL A 140 -9.93 3.19 -7.94
CA VAL A 140 -9.26 1.98 -8.42
C VAL A 140 -9.78 0.74 -7.69
N SER A 141 -10.19 0.86 -6.42
CA SER A 141 -10.73 -0.25 -5.63
C SER A 141 -12.22 -0.55 -5.87
N LYS A 142 -12.98 0.35 -6.50
CA LYS A 142 -14.44 0.20 -6.72
C LYS A 142 -14.82 -0.35 -8.10
N LYS A 143 -13.87 -0.59 -9.00
CA LYS A 143 -14.08 -1.29 -10.28
C LYS A 143 -13.76 -2.78 -10.13
#